data_AF-A0A843GRM7-F1
#
_entry.id   AF-A0A843GRM7-F1
#
_cell.length_a   1.000
_cell.length_b   1.000
_cell.length_c   1.000
_cell.angle_alpha   90.00
_cell.angle_beta   90.00
_cell.angle_gamma   90.00
#
_symmetry.space_group_name_H-M   'P 1'
#
loop_
_entity.id
_entity.type
_entity.pdbx_description
1 polymer ?
#
loop_
_entity_poly.entity_id
_entity_poly.type
_entity_poly.pdbx_seq_one_letter_code
_entity_poly.pdbx_strand_id
1 'polypeptide(L)' 'MTERERILLFSYVYNNTLELENEVRQLQSNVRYRRIDSADIYELLVAQIRLETFKEISEHIISLCGGFFKNEL' A
#
# COMPACT_ATOMS: atom_id res chain seq x y z
N MET A 1 -21.57 -2.19 11.27
CA MET A 1 -21.13 -1.26 10.21
C MET A 1 -22.21 -1.18 9.16
N THR A 2 -22.66 0.02 8.82
CA THR A 2 -23.62 0.23 7.73
C THR A 2 -22.98 -0.08 6.38
N GLU A 3 -23.79 -0.29 5.35
CA GLU A 3 -23.29 -0.50 3.99
C GLU A 3 -22.46 0.69 3.49
N ARG A 4 -22.90 1.91 3.80
CA ARG A 4 -22.16 3.14 3.45
C ARG A 4 -20.78 3.20 4.09
N GLU A 5 -20.67 2.83 5.36
CA GLU A 5 -19.38 2.76 6.07
C GLU A 5 -18.45 1.70 5.45
N ARG A 6 -18.98 0.55 5.02
CA ARG A 6 -18.22 -0.48 4.29
C ARG A 6 -17.68 0.03 2.96
N ILE A 7 -18.53 0.67 2.17
CA ILE A 7 -18.12 1.23 0.88
C ILE A 7 -17.01 2.26 1.09
N LEU A 8 -17.18 3.18 2.05
CA LEU A 8 -16.19 4.20 2.33
C LEU A 8 -14.84 3.59 2.78
N LEU A 9 -14.87 2.58 3.66
CA LEU A 9 -13.68 1.88 4.11
C LEU A 9 -12.96 1.17 2.96
N PHE A 10 -13.68 0.43 2.12
CA PHE A 10 -13.06 -0.28 1.00
C PHE A 10 -12.51 0.68 -0.05
N SER A 11 -13.22 1.79 -0.34
CA SER A 11 -12.69 2.85 -1.21
C SER A 11 -11.43 3.48 -0.63
N TYR A 12 -11.39 3.74 0.68
CA TYR A 12 -10.19 4.26 1.34
C TYR A 12 -9.01 3.30 1.21
N VAL A 13 -9.20 2.02 1.54
CA VAL A 13 -8.16 0.99 1.44
C VAL A 13 -7.66 0.86 0.01
N TYR A 14 -8.56 0.79 -0.97
CA TYR A 14 -8.19 0.68 -2.38
C TYR A 14 -7.36 1.88 -2.87
N ASN A 15 -7.84 3.10 -2.60
CA ASN A 15 -7.16 4.32 -3.06
C ASN A 15 -5.77 4.45 -2.42
N ASN A 16 -5.65 4.23 -1.11
CA ASN A 16 -4.35 4.32 -0.42
C ASN A 16 -3.38 3.23 -0.89
N THR A 17 -3.87 2.01 -1.16
CA THR A 17 -3.03 0.94 -1.72
C THR A 17 -2.47 1.38 -3.07
N LEU A 18 -3.29 1.95 -3.95
CA LEU A 18 -2.88 2.41 -5.27
C LEU A 18 -1.87 3.58 -5.19
N GLU A 19 -2.08 4.53 -4.28
CA GLU A 19 -1.15 5.63 -4.04
C GLU A 19 0.22 5.13 -3.56
N LEU A 20 0.24 4.24 -2.56
CA LEU A 20 1.47 3.66 -2.03
C LEU A 20 2.21 2.79 -3.05
N GLU A 21 1.48 2.01 -3.86
CA GLU A 21 2.09 1.25 -4.95
C GLU A 21 2.72 2.15 -6.02
N ASN A 22 2.06 3.25 -6.37
CA ASN A 22 2.60 4.22 -7.33
C ASN A 22 3.87 4.88 -6.80
N GLU A 23 3.91 5.21 -5.50
CA GLU A 23 5.11 5.76 -4.85
C GLU A 23 6.27 4.77 -4.89
N VAL A 24 6.03 3.50 -4.51
CA VAL A 24 7.06 2.45 -4.59
C VAL A 24 7.57 2.29 -6.03
N ARG A 25 6.69 2.26 -7.03
CA ARG A 25 7.10 2.17 -8.45
C ARG A 25 7.95 3.37 -8.87
N GLN A 26 7.59 4.58 -8.43
CA GLN A 26 8.35 5.79 -8.73
C GLN A 26 9.76 5.73 -8.10
N LEU A 27 9.87 5.32 -6.85
CA LEU A 27 11.16 5.18 -6.15
C LEU A 27 12.01 4.07 -6.76
N GLN A 28 11.42 2.94 -7.16
CA GLN A 28 12.12 1.89 -7.92
C GLN A 28 12.67 2.42 -9.24
N SER A 29 11.91 3.25 -9.96
CA SER A 29 12.36 3.90 -11.19
C SER A 29 13.54 4.84 -10.91
N ASN A 30 13.48 5.63 -9.83
CA ASN A 30 14.57 6.52 -9.45
C ASN A 30 15.87 5.74 -9.19
N VAL A 31 15.81 4.67 -8.41
CA VAL A 31 16.97 3.80 -8.13
C VAL A 31 17.50 3.15 -9.42
N ARG A 32 16.63 2.79 -10.38
CA ARG A 32 17.07 2.11 -11.60
C ARG A 32 17.73 3.03 -12.64
N TYR A 33 17.28 4.28 -12.73
CA TYR A 33 17.62 5.18 -13.86
C TYR A 33 18.36 6.47 -13.46
N ARG A 34 18.70 6.65 -12.18
CA ARG A 34 19.50 7.80 -11.70
C ARG A 34 20.81 7.35 -11.05
N ARG A 35 21.67 8.32 -10.76
CA ARG A 35 22.86 8.09 -9.92
C ARG A 35 22.40 7.92 -8.47
N ILE A 36 22.49 6.69 -8.00
CA ILE A 36 21.99 6.25 -6.69
C ILE A 36 22.93 6.71 -5.58
N ASP A 37 22.37 7.20 -4.49
CA ASP A 37 23.03 7.29 -3.20
C ASP A 37 22.34 6.42 -2.13
N SER A 38 22.91 6.40 -0.93
CA SER A 38 22.36 5.60 0.18
C SER A 38 20.98 6.08 0.65
N ALA A 39 20.64 7.36 0.43
CA ALA A 39 19.34 7.91 0.80
C ALA A 39 18.25 7.37 -0.14
N ASP A 40 18.52 7.29 -1.45
CA ASP A 40 17.58 6.72 -2.43
C ASP A 40 17.15 5.28 -2.06
N ILE A 41 18.12 4.46 -1.65
CA ILE A 41 17.87 3.07 -1.24
C ILE A 41 17.04 3.03 0.04
N TYR A 42 17.33 3.92 0.99
CA TYR A 42 16.61 3.98 2.26
C TYR A 42 15.17 4.46 2.06
N GLU A 43 14.95 5.47 1.21
CA GLU A 43 13.61 5.93 0.85
C GLU A 43 12.78 4.82 0.21
N LEU A 44 13.37 4.07 -0.74
CA LEU A 44 12.69 2.93 -1.35
C LEU A 44 12.34 1.86 -0.30
N LEU A 45 13.27 1.51 0.58
CA LEU A 45 13.03 0.51 1.63
C LEU A 45 11.89 0.93 2.57
N VAL A 46 11.90 2.19 3.01
CA VAL A 46 10.84 2.74 3.89
C VAL A 46 9.49 2.72 3.18
N ALA A 47 9.43 3.10 1.89
CA ALA A 47 8.19 3.06 1.13
C ALA A 47 7.65 1.64 0.96
N GLN A 48 8.52 0.65 0.74
CA GLN A 48 8.14 -0.76 0.65
C GLN A 48 7.56 -1.27 1.98
N ILE A 49 8.23 -1.01 3.10
CA ILE A 49 7.75 -1.39 4.43
C ILE A 49 6.38 -0.75 4.69
N ARG A 50 6.22 0.55 4.38
CA ARG A 50 4.94 1.24 4.55
C ARG A 50 3.81 0.60 3.75
N LEU A 51 4.06 0.25 2.48
CA LEU A 51 3.07 -0.44 1.64
C LEU A 51 2.69 -1.80 2.20
N GLU A 52 3.67 -2.60 2.62
CA GLU A 52 3.46 -3.94 3.16
C GLU A 52 2.67 -3.89 4.48
N THR A 53 3.09 -3.03 5.41
CA THR A 53 2.37 -2.81 6.67
C THR A 53 0.95 -2.30 6.43
N PHE A 54 0.73 -1.42 5.45
CA PHE A 54 -0.61 -0.95 5.13
C PHE A 54 -1.51 -2.07 4.60
N LYS A 55 -0.98 -2.94 3.73
CA LYS A 55 -1.71 -4.11 3.20
C LYS A 55 -2.08 -5.07 4.31
N GLU A 56 -1.14 -5.41 5.19
CA GLU A 56 -1.35 -6.30 6.34
C GLU A 56 -2.44 -5.74 7.27
N ILE A 57 -2.31 -4.49 7.72
CA ILE A 57 -3.29 -3.85 8.61
C ILE A 57 -4.66 -3.77 7.94
N SER A 58 -4.71 -3.42 6.65
CA SER A 58 -5.96 -3.33 5.90
C SER A 58 -6.66 -4.70 5.80
N GLU A 59 -5.91 -5.77 5.56
CA GLU A 59 -6.44 -7.13 5.56
C GLU A 59 -7.05 -7.50 6.92
N HIS A 60 -6.37 -7.19 8.02
CA HIS A 60 -6.91 -7.40 9.37
C HIS A 60 -8.20 -6.61 9.61
N ILE A 61 -8.24 -5.33 9.23
CA ILE A 61 -9.43 -4.48 9.39
C ILE A 61 -10.60 -5.03 8.57
N ILE A 62 -10.36 -5.43 7.33
CA ILE A 62 -11.38 -5.96 6.43
C ILE A 62 -11.93 -7.29 6.94
N SER A 63 -11.05 -8.17 7.44
CA SER A 63 -11.42 -9.44 8.07
C SER A 63 -12.33 -9.23 9.28
N LEU A 64 -12.00 -8.27 10.16
CA LEU A 64 -12.86 -7.88 11.29
C LEU A 64 -14.21 -7.32 10.86
N CYS A 65 -14.29 -6.73 9.67
CA CYS A 65 -15.53 -6.19 9.09
C CYS A 65 -16.34 -7.25 8.31
N GLY A 66 -15.88 -8.50 8.25
CA GLY A 66 -16.54 -9.59 7.53
C GLY A 66 -16.37 -9.57 6.01
N GLY A 67 -15.38 -8.83 5.50
CA GLY A 67 -15.01 -8.84 4.08
C GLY A 67 -13.85 -9.82 3.80
N PHE A 68 -13.77 -10.34 2.58
CA PHE A 68 -12.61 -11.11 2.09
C PHE A 68 -11.90 -10.31 1.00
N PHE A 69 -10.65 -9.90 1.23
CA PHE A 69 -9.76 -9.46 0.17
C PHE A 69 -8.97 -10.68 -0.31
N LYS A 70 -9.17 -11.09 -1.55
CA LYS A 70 -8.31 -12.10 -2.17
C LYS A 70 -7.02 -11.41 -2.61
N ASN A 71 -5.93 -11.66 -1.91
CA ASN A 71 -4.57 -11.43 -2.43
C ASN A 71 -4.32 -12.48 -3.53
N GLU A 72 -4.69 -12.17 -4.78
CA GLU A 72 -4.16 -12.90 -5.94
C GLU A 72 -2.86 -12.18 -6.35
N LEU A 73 -1.73 -12.80 -5.97
CA LEU A 73 -0.40 -12.55 -6.52
C LEU A 73 -0.24 -13.33 -7.84
#